data_AF-A0A1N7Q209-F1
#
_entry.id   AF-A0A1N7Q209-F1
#
_cell.length_a   1.000
_cell.length_b   1.000
_cell.length_c   1.000
_cell.angle_alpha   90.00
_cell.angle_beta   90.00
_cell.angle_gamma   90.00
#
_symmetry.space_group_name_H-M   'P 1'
#
loop_
_entity.id
_entity.type
_entity.pdbx_description
1 polymer ?
#
loop_
_entity_poly.entity_id
_entity_poly.type
_entity_poly.pdbx_seq_one_letter_code
_entity_poly.pdbx_strand_id
1 'polypeptide(L)' 'MAFWIDGDRQNPLRLKSFSSSGTSSGKSTIKITLETSDPWALGDALRGLAEVQRSQNDKQEPKRRLALPAPEEH' A
#
# COMPACT_ATOMS: atom_id res chain seq x y z
N MET A 1 12.59 18.14 -7.30
CA MET A 1 12.03 17.10 -8.18
C MET A 1 10.57 16.89 -7.78
N ALA A 2 9.62 16.95 -8.72
CA ALA A 2 8.20 16.71 -8.44
C ALA A 2 7.87 15.29 -8.89
N PHE A 3 7.33 14.48 -7.98
CA PHE A 3 6.87 13.13 -8.27
C PHE A 3 5.35 13.15 -8.36
N TRP A 4 4.80 12.52 -9.38
CA TRP A 4 3.36 12.38 -9.59
C TRP A 4 3.00 10.93 -9.30
N ILE A 5 1.95 10.69 -8.50
CA ILE A 5 1.62 9.34 -8.02
C ILE A 5 1.28 8.39 -9.18
N ASP A 6 0.72 8.91 -10.26
CA ASP A 6 0.28 8.14 -11.43
C ASP A 6 1.27 8.22 -12.61
N GLY A 7 2.25 9.14 -12.57
CA GLY A 7 3.05 9.49 -13.75
C GLY A 7 2.36 10.44 -14.73
N ASP A 8 1.07 10.70 -14.54
CA ASP A 8 0.34 11.76 -15.25
C ASP A 8 0.70 13.15 -14.68
N ARG A 9 1.22 14.02 -15.55
CA ARG A 9 1.54 15.43 -15.23
C ARG A 9 0.30 16.33 -15.18
N GLN A 10 -0.84 15.88 -15.69
CA GLN A 10 -2.11 16.58 -15.64
C GLN A 10 -2.92 16.24 -14.38
N ASN A 11 -2.45 15.28 -13.58
CA ASN A 11 -3.13 14.91 -12.36
C ASN A 11 -3.02 16.07 -11.34
N PRO A 12 -4.14 16.64 -10.85
CA PRO A 12 -4.11 17.75 -9.88
C PRO A 12 -3.51 17.36 -8.52
N LEU A 13 -3.25 16.08 -8.29
CA LEU A 13 -2.58 15.56 -7.10
C LEU A 13 -1.05 15.61 -7.23
N ARG A 14 -0.44 16.50 -6.46
CA ARG A 14 1.01 16.59 -6.35
C ARG A 14 1.50 15.88 -5.09
N LEU A 15 2.45 14.94 -5.24
CA LEU A 15 3.14 14.33 -4.11
C LEU A 15 4.21 15.30 -3.59
N LYS A 16 4.01 15.80 -2.37
CA LYS A 16 4.93 16.75 -1.71
C LYS A 16 6.06 16.03 -0.98
N SER A 17 5.73 14.95 -0.29
CA SER A 17 6.71 14.12 0.41
C SER A 17 6.20 12.70 0.55
N PHE A 18 7.12 11.75 0.47
CA PHE A 18 6.88 10.35 0.76
C PHE A 18 7.97 9.85 1.70
N SER A 19 7.59 9.20 2.81
CA SER A 19 8.53 8.48 3.66
C SER A 19 7.94 7.16 4.11
N SER A 20 8.80 6.16 4.19
CA SER A 20 8.49 4.83 4.72
C SER A 20 9.46 4.50 5.84
N SER A 21 8.94 4.08 6.99
CA SER A 21 9.75 3.55 8.08
C SER A 21 9.22 2.17 8.48
N GLY A 22 10.12 1.19 8.50
CA GLY A 22 9.86 -0.10 9.13
C GLY A 22 10.32 -0.04 10.58
N THR A 23 9.48 -0.46 11.52
CA THR A 23 9.91 -0.72 12.89
C THR A 23 10.40 -2.16 12.99
N SER A 24 11.42 -2.39 13.82
CA SER A 24 11.91 -3.72 14.17
C SER A 24 10.84 -4.64 14.78
N SER A 25 9.72 -4.06 15.24
CA SER A 25 8.53 -4.77 15.71
C SER A 25 7.60 -5.30 14.59
N GLY A 26 8.02 -5.25 13.33
CA GLY A 26 7.27 -5.79 12.19
C GLY A 26 6.14 -4.89 11.70
N LYS A 27 6.05 -3.63 12.16
CA LYS A 27 5.10 -2.64 11.65
C LYS A 27 5.76 -1.78 10.59
N SER A 28 5.08 -1.54 9.49
CA SER A 28 5.53 -0.59 8.45
C SER A 28 4.62 0.63 8.47
N THR A 29 5.23 1.81 8.58
CA THR A 29 4.53 3.10 8.54
C THR A 29 4.89 3.80 7.25
N ILE A 30 3.87 4.20 6.49
CA ILE A 30 4.03 5.02 5.29
C ILE A 30 3.37 6.37 5.55
N LYS A 31 4.11 7.46 5.33
CA LYS A 31 3.61 8.82 5.41
C LYS A 31 3.63 9.46 4.04
N ILE A 32 2.45 9.81 3.53
CA ILE A 32 2.26 10.43 2.22
C ILE A 32 1.67 11.82 2.45
N THR A 33 2.32 12.86 1.93
CA THR A 33 1.79 14.23 1.94
C THR A 33 1.39 14.59 0.53
N LEU A 34 0.09 14.81 0.32
CA LEU A 34 -0.49 15.22 -0.95
C LEU A 34 -0.97 16.66 -0.89
N GLU A 35 -0.80 17.38 -1.98
CA GLU A 35 -1.30 18.73 -2.17
C GLU A 35 -2.10 18.75 -3.48
N THR A 36 -3.35 19.22 -3.41
CA THR A 36 -4.23 19.38 -4.57
C THR A 36 -5.14 20.59 -4.34
N SER A 37 -5.50 21.27 -5.42
CA SER A 37 -6.54 22.30 -5.42
C SER A 37 -7.91 21.76 -5.84
N ASP A 38 -7.97 20.51 -6.31
CA ASP A 38 -9.19 19.83 -6.72
C ASP A 38 -9.64 18.81 -5.66
N PRO A 39 -10.83 19.00 -5.03
CA PRO A 39 -11.35 18.11 -4.01
C PRO A 39 -11.74 16.72 -4.52
N TRP A 40 -12.16 16.61 -5.78
CA TRP A 40 -12.58 15.34 -6.38
C TRP A 40 -11.41 14.38 -6.52
N ALA A 41 -10.29 14.88 -7.02
CA ALA A 41 -9.04 14.13 -7.08
C ALA A 41 -8.59 13.65 -5.69
N LEU A 42 -8.75 14.47 -4.64
CA LEU A 42 -8.46 14.00 -3.27
C LEU A 42 -9.34 12.80 -2.88
N GLY A 43 -10.63 12.83 -3.24
CA GLY A 43 -11.55 11.71 -3.03
C GLY A 43 -11.11 10.44 -3.76
N ASP A 44 -10.70 10.56 -5.02
CA ASP A 44 -10.18 9.44 -5.81
C ASP A 44 -8.89 8.86 -5.23
N ALA A 45 -7.97 9.71 -4.77
CA ALA A 45 -6.75 9.27 -4.11
C ALA A 45 -7.04 8.48 -2.83
N LEU A 46 -8.00 8.94 -2.01
CA LEU A 46 -8.41 8.24 -0.79
C LEU A 46 -9.05 6.89 -1.11
N ARG A 47 -9.87 6.81 -2.17
CA ARG A 47 -10.46 5.55 -2.65
C ARG A 47 -9.38 4.56 -3.07
N GLY A 48 -8.39 4.98 -3.86
CA GLY A 48 -7.27 4.13 -4.26
C GLY A 48 -6.45 3.62 -3.07
N LEU A 49 -6.20 4.47 -2.06
CA LEU A 49 -5.53 4.04 -0.83
C LEU A 49 -6.35 2.99 -0.04
N ALA A 50 -7.67 3.11 -0.02
CA ALA A 50 -8.54 2.11 0.60
C ALA A 50 -8.50 0.76 -0.13
N GLU A 51 -8.41 0.77 -1.47
CA GLU A 51 -8.24 -0.45 -2.27
C GLU A 51 -6.89 -1.13 -2.03
N VAL A 52 -5.82 -0.35 -1.91
CA VAL A 52 -4.50 -0.86 -1.52
C VAL A 52 -4.57 -1.51 -0.13
N GLN A 53 -5.21 -0.85 0.84
CA GLN A 53 -5.38 -1.40 2.19
C GLN A 53 -6.15 -2.74 2.16
N ARG A 54 -7.27 -2.80 1.42
CA ARG A 54 -8.05 -4.05 1.25
C ARG A 54 -7.20 -5.15 0.65
N SER A 55 -6.49 -4.85 -0.44
CA SER A 55 -5.62 -5.82 -1.13
C SER A 55 -4.49 -6.35 -0.24
N GLN A 56 -3.95 -5.53 0.67
CA GLN A 56 -2.94 -5.96 1.63
C GLN A 56 -3.54 -6.86 2.72
N ASN A 57 -4.75 -6.57 3.17
CA ASN A 57 -5.45 -7.41 4.15
C ASN A 57 -5.88 -8.77 3.55
N ASP A 58 -6.40 -8.80 2.32
CA ASP A 58 -6.80 -10.06 1.66
C ASP A 58 -5.61 -11.00 1.42
N LYS A 59 -4.41 -10.45 1.17
CA LYS A 59 -3.19 -11.25 1.02
C LYS A 59 -2.65 -11.85 2.33
N GLN A 60 -3.20 -11.45 3.48
CA GLN A 60 -2.82 -12.01 4.78
C GLN A 60 -3.57 -13.29 5.15
N GLU A 61 -4.47 -13.82 4.31
CA GLU A 61 -4.97 -15.17 4.57
C GLU A 61 -3.79 -16.16 4.57
N PRO A 62 -3.48 -16.79 5.72
CA PRO A 62 -2.39 -17.73 5.78
C PRO A 62 -2.78 -18.86 4.84
N LYS A 63 -2.01 -19.05 3.76
CA LYS A 63 -2.06 -20.27 2.97
C LYS A 63 -1.93 -21.42 3.98
N ARG A 64 -3.05 -22.07 4.32
CA ARG A 64 -3.08 -23.24 5.18
C ARG A 64 -2.05 -24.18 4.57
N ARG A 65 -0.93 -24.38 5.26
CA ARG A 65 0.03 -25.40 4.85
C ARG A 65 -0.77 -26.68 4.84
N LEU A 66 -1.00 -27.23 3.64
CA LEU A 66 -1.41 -28.62 3.51
C LEU A 66 -0.36 -29.41 4.26
N ALA A 67 -0.73 -29.94 5.42
CA ALA A 67 0.15 -30.78 6.21
C ALA A 67 0.43 -32.02 5.35
N LEU A 68 1.62 -32.09 4.75
CA LEU A 68 2.08 -33.35 4.20
C LEU A 68 2.38 -34.27 5.40
N PRO A 69 1.82 -35.50 5.45
CA PRO A 69 2.20 -36.46 6.47
C PRO A 69 3.70 -36.76 6.35
N ALA A 70 4.37 -36.84 7.50
CA ALA A 70 5.80 -37.13 7.56
C ALA A 70 6.08 -38.51 6.91
N PRO A 71 7.14 -38.65 6.10
CA PRO A 71 7.52 -39.96 5.58
C PRO A 71 8.03 -40.84 6.74
N GLU A 72 7.46 -42.04 6.87
CA GLU A 72 7.95 -43.04 7.83
C GLU A 72 9.32 -43.53 7.40
N GLU A 73 10.30 -43.48 8.31
CA GLU A 73 11.64 -44.01 8.11
C GLU A 73 11.60 -45.53 8.12
N HIS A 74 12.18 -46.16 7.09
CA HIS A 74 12.29 -47.62 6.96
C HIS A 74 13.70 -48.03 6.55
#